data_AF-A0A7Z9QFC0-F1
#
_entry.id   AF-A0A7Z9QFC0-F1
#
_cell.length_a   1.000
_cell.length_b   1.000
_cell.length_c   1.000
_cell.angle_alpha   90.00
_cell.angle_beta   90.00
_cell.angle_gamma   90.00
#
_symmetry.space_group_name_H-M   'P 1'
#
loop_
_entity.id
_entity.type
_entity.pdbx_description
1 polymer ?
#
loop_
_entity_poly.entity_id
_entity_poly.type
_entity_poly.pdbx_seq_one_letter_code
_entity_poly.pdbx_strand_id
1 'polypeptide(L)'
;MSKTTLLFIMAIGLITMDACRKKFYATAEDMAEYGWELFETKEYLPSNAWFLDAVSEDSDWKDGYNGLGWTYAKLMVLDSSISHFTTGLAKKQHQWNPIDVQSEILAGLTFANHALGKDAKVIQYGRAFLDSTVKPLTAGWMFTHDSLLNYLDVRITLAASYFAVGKFDSTILQVTVILDSLNSSELPITDTTLVGRKEMAKQIMTLQDYLLSK
;
A
#
# COMPACT_ATOMS: atom_id res chain seq x y z
N MET A 1 45.14 25.23 -47.46
CA MET A 1 43.75 25.13 -46.97
C MET A 1 43.40 26.44 -46.28
N SER A 2 42.32 27.14 -46.68
CA SER A 2 42.00 28.44 -46.08
C SER A 2 41.47 28.25 -44.65
N LYS A 3 41.60 29.26 -43.79
CA LYS A 3 41.03 29.25 -42.42
C LYS A 3 39.53 28.91 -42.45
N THR A 4 38.82 29.38 -43.47
CA THR A 4 37.40 29.11 -43.70
C THR A 4 37.13 27.64 -44.01
N THR A 5 37.97 26.99 -44.83
CA THR A 5 37.85 25.56 -45.12
C THR A 5 38.16 24.71 -43.87
N LEU A 6 39.13 25.11 -43.05
CA LEU A 6 39.46 24.41 -41.80
C LEU A 6 38.31 24.52 -40.76
N LEU A 7 37.72 25.72 -40.63
CA LEU A 7 36.56 25.95 -39.76
C LEU A 7 35.33 25.17 -40.22
N PHE A 8 35.11 25.06 -41.53
CA PHE A 8 33.99 24.30 -42.09
C PHE A 8 34.13 22.79 -41.84
N ILE A 9 35.34 22.24 -41.99
CA ILE A 9 35.62 20.83 -41.70
C ILE A 9 35.49 20.53 -40.20
N MET A 10 35.94 21.44 -39.34
CA MET A 10 35.81 21.32 -37.89
C MET A 10 34.34 21.42 -37.43
N ALA A 11 33.54 22.29 -38.06
CA ALA A 11 32.12 22.39 -37.82
C ALA A 11 31.38 21.12 -38.24
N ILE A 12 31.68 20.55 -39.41
CA ILE A 12 31.09 19.29 -39.89
C ILE A 12 31.47 18.11 -38.98
N GLY A 13 32.71 18.05 -38.50
CA GLY A 13 33.17 16.99 -37.57
C GLY A 13 32.44 16.98 -36.22
N LEU A 14 31.95 18.14 -35.75
CA LEU A 14 31.15 18.24 -34.52
C LEU A 14 29.69 17.77 -34.72
N ILE A 15 29.17 17.77 -35.95
CA ILE A 15 27.79 17.33 -36.28
C ILE A 15 27.74 15.82 -36.59
N THR A 16 28.88 15.20 -36.93
CA THR A 16 28.99 13.76 -37.21
C THR A 16 29.47 12.94 -36.01
N MET A 17 29.70 13.58 -34.86
CA MET A 17 29.74 12.85 -33.60
C MET A 17 28.31 12.38 -33.34
N ASP A 18 28.06 11.08 -33.58
CA ASP A 18 26.79 10.44 -33.27
C ASP A 18 26.24 10.99 -31.96
N ALA A 19 25.21 11.83 -32.07
CA ALA A 19 24.30 12.09 -30.97
C ALA A 19 23.47 10.82 -30.78
N CYS A 20 24.15 9.71 -30.45
CA CYS A 20 23.59 8.50 -29.91
C CYS A 20 23.03 8.86 -28.54
N ARG A 21 21.87 9.53 -28.52
CA ARG A 21 21.01 9.55 -27.35
C ARG A 21 20.75 8.09 -27.06
N LYS A 22 21.38 7.54 -26.00
CA LYS A 22 21.10 6.17 -25.56
C LYS A 22 19.58 6.03 -25.50
N LYS A 23 19.03 4.99 -26.13
CA LYS A 23 17.64 4.62 -25.90
C LYS A 23 17.55 4.19 -24.44
N PHE A 24 17.11 5.10 -23.58
CA PHE A 24 16.72 4.76 -22.22
C PHE A 24 15.35 4.11 -22.33
N TYR A 25 15.30 2.81 -22.08
CA TYR A 25 14.04 2.10 -21.87
C TYR A 25 13.69 2.28 -20.40
N ALA A 26 12.42 2.61 -20.13
CA ALA A 26 11.93 2.69 -18.77
C ALA A 26 12.10 1.32 -18.10
N THR A 27 12.68 1.32 -16.91
CA THR A 27 12.78 0.14 -16.05
C THR A 27 11.45 -0.11 -15.36
N ALA A 28 11.28 -1.29 -14.75
CA ALA A 28 10.12 -1.57 -13.90
C ALA A 28 9.98 -0.58 -12.72
N GLU A 29 11.11 -0.07 -12.22
CA GLU A 29 11.15 0.99 -11.21
C GLU A 29 10.56 2.30 -11.75
N ASP A 30 11.04 2.79 -12.89
CA ASP A 30 10.51 4.01 -13.54
C ASP A 30 9.00 3.90 -13.82
N MET A 31 8.55 2.71 -14.26
CA MET A 31 7.14 2.42 -14.53
C MET A 31 6.30 2.43 -13.25
N ALA A 32 6.80 1.83 -12.17
CA ALA A 32 6.11 1.79 -10.88
C ALA A 32 6.05 3.19 -10.24
N GLU A 33 7.14 3.96 -10.29
CA GLU A 33 7.18 5.34 -9.79
C GLU A 33 6.12 6.20 -10.50
N TYR A 34 6.05 6.14 -11.83
CA TYR A 34 5.03 6.87 -12.57
C TYR A 34 3.61 6.33 -12.33
N GLY A 35 3.46 5.03 -12.12
CA GLY A 35 2.22 4.42 -11.67
C GLY A 35 1.72 5.01 -10.35
N TRP A 36 2.62 5.26 -9.40
CA TRP A 36 2.30 5.90 -8.13
C TRP A 36 1.95 7.39 -8.27
N GLU A 37 2.64 8.14 -9.13
CA GLU A 37 2.26 9.52 -9.43
C GLU A 37 0.79 9.62 -9.89
N LEU A 38 0.39 8.74 -10.80
CA LEU A 38 -1.00 8.64 -11.28
C LEU A 38 -1.97 8.15 -10.20
N PHE A 39 -1.52 7.26 -9.31
CA PHE A 39 -2.34 6.79 -8.19
C PHE A 39 -2.69 7.94 -7.25
N GLU A 40 -1.71 8.78 -6.92
CA GLU A 40 -1.84 9.93 -6.02
C GLU A 40 -2.74 11.03 -6.62
N THR A 41 -2.76 11.17 -7.96
CA THR A 41 -3.72 12.03 -8.66
C THR A 41 -5.11 11.40 -8.84
N LYS A 42 -5.33 10.20 -8.29
CA LYS A 42 -6.58 9.41 -8.37
C LYS A 42 -6.90 8.90 -9.77
N GLU A 43 -5.93 8.89 -10.67
CA GLU A 43 -6.02 8.33 -12.01
C GLU A 43 -5.73 6.81 -11.96
N TYR A 44 -6.59 6.07 -11.26
CA TYR A 44 -6.33 4.66 -10.92
C TYR A 44 -6.28 3.73 -12.14
N LEU A 45 -7.03 4.02 -13.21
CA LEU A 45 -7.02 3.20 -14.41
C LEU A 45 -5.70 3.30 -15.19
N PRO A 46 -5.19 4.51 -15.55
CA PRO A 46 -3.87 4.60 -16.16
C PRO A 46 -2.76 4.20 -15.19
N SER A 47 -2.87 4.49 -13.89
CA SER A 47 -1.96 3.98 -12.86
C SER A 47 -1.85 2.45 -12.90
N ASN A 48 -2.98 1.74 -12.97
CA ASN A 48 -3.01 0.28 -13.08
C ASN A 48 -2.26 -0.23 -14.32
N ALA A 49 -2.40 0.45 -15.47
CA ALA A 49 -1.69 0.09 -16.69
C ALA A 49 -0.16 0.18 -16.54
N TRP A 50 0.34 1.23 -15.88
CA TRP A 50 1.78 1.37 -15.62
C TRP A 50 2.33 0.30 -14.67
N PHE A 51 1.56 -0.11 -13.67
CA PHE A 51 1.98 -1.24 -12.83
C PHE A 51 1.92 -2.58 -13.56
N LEU A 52 1.02 -2.75 -14.53
CA LEU A 52 1.01 -3.93 -15.41
C LEU A 52 2.28 -3.96 -16.27
N ASP A 53 2.67 -2.82 -16.84
CA ASP A 53 3.91 -2.69 -17.59
C ASP A 53 5.13 -2.98 -16.70
N ALA A 54 5.15 -2.46 -15.47
CA ALA A 54 6.24 -2.71 -14.50
C ALA A 54 6.44 -4.21 -14.21
N VAL A 55 5.36 -4.96 -13.92
CA VAL A 55 5.47 -6.41 -13.66
C VAL A 55 5.70 -7.22 -14.93
N SER A 56 5.40 -6.67 -16.11
CA SER A 56 5.74 -7.28 -17.40
C SER A 56 7.22 -7.10 -17.74
N GLU A 57 7.80 -5.95 -17.40
CA GLU A 57 9.23 -5.66 -17.59
C GLU A 57 10.09 -6.44 -16.58
N ASP A 58 9.70 -6.45 -15.30
CA ASP A 58 10.34 -7.27 -14.27
C ASP A 58 9.28 -7.95 -13.39
N SER A 59 9.09 -9.25 -13.64
CA SER A 59 8.13 -10.07 -12.90
C SER A 59 8.49 -10.27 -11.42
N ASP A 60 9.70 -9.91 -10.98
CA ASP A 60 10.14 -9.93 -9.59
C ASP A 60 10.06 -8.56 -8.91
N TRP A 61 9.67 -7.51 -9.63
CA TRP A 61 9.47 -6.18 -9.08
C TRP A 61 8.27 -6.13 -8.13
N LYS A 62 8.55 -6.31 -6.85
CA LYS A 62 7.55 -6.43 -5.77
C LYS A 62 6.56 -5.26 -5.74
N ASP A 63 7.06 -4.05 -5.96
CA ASP A 63 6.24 -2.84 -5.86
C ASP A 63 5.24 -2.69 -7.01
N GLY A 64 5.54 -3.27 -8.18
CA GLY A 64 4.56 -3.36 -9.27
C GLY A 64 3.30 -4.12 -8.82
N TYR A 65 3.47 -5.24 -8.09
CA TYR A 65 2.33 -5.99 -7.54
C TYR A 65 1.60 -5.25 -6.41
N ASN A 66 2.33 -4.46 -5.61
CA ASN A 66 1.74 -3.58 -4.60
C ASN A 66 0.82 -2.55 -5.25
N GLY A 67 1.32 -1.84 -6.26
CA GLY A 67 0.55 -0.88 -7.05
C GLY A 67 -0.66 -1.49 -7.74
N LEU A 68 -0.52 -2.68 -8.34
CA LEU A 68 -1.66 -3.43 -8.90
C LEU A 68 -2.72 -3.74 -7.83
N GLY A 69 -2.29 -4.21 -6.65
CA GLY A 69 -3.18 -4.50 -5.55
C GLY A 69 -4.00 -3.28 -5.12
N TRP A 70 -3.35 -2.14 -4.92
CA TRP A 70 -4.02 -0.90 -4.50
C TRP A 70 -4.89 -0.28 -5.59
N THR A 71 -4.43 -0.24 -6.83
CA THR A 71 -5.23 0.29 -7.96
C THR A 71 -6.48 -0.55 -8.20
N TYR A 72 -6.38 -1.88 -8.22
CA TYR A 72 -7.57 -2.74 -8.33
C TYR A 72 -8.52 -2.58 -7.14
N ALA A 73 -8.01 -2.36 -5.92
CA ALA A 73 -8.85 -2.09 -4.76
C ALA A 73 -9.64 -0.79 -4.94
N LYS A 74 -8.98 0.31 -5.34
CA LYS A 74 -9.64 1.61 -5.61
C LYS A 74 -10.63 1.52 -6.79
N LEU A 75 -10.39 0.62 -7.74
CA LEU A 75 -11.29 0.31 -8.87
C LEU A 75 -12.40 -0.70 -8.51
N MET A 76 -12.50 -1.15 -7.26
CA MET A 76 -13.48 -2.12 -6.77
C MET A 76 -13.40 -3.51 -7.43
N VAL A 77 -12.24 -3.88 -7.97
CA VAL A 77 -11.96 -5.22 -8.53
C VAL A 77 -11.21 -6.05 -7.48
N LEU A 78 -11.90 -6.36 -6.38
CA LEU A 78 -11.29 -6.85 -5.14
C LEU A 78 -10.58 -8.21 -5.27
N ASP A 79 -11.09 -9.13 -6.09
CA ASP A 79 -10.43 -10.43 -6.30
C ASP A 79 -9.08 -10.27 -7.02
N SER A 80 -9.01 -9.39 -8.03
CA SER A 80 -7.74 -9.04 -8.69
C SER A 80 -6.77 -8.36 -7.72
N SER A 81 -7.28 -7.42 -6.92
CA SER A 81 -6.49 -6.77 -5.86
C SER A 81 -5.82 -7.79 -4.94
N ILE A 82 -6.60 -8.71 -4.38
CA ILE A 82 -6.10 -9.77 -3.48
C ILE A 82 -5.09 -10.68 -4.19
N SER A 83 -5.33 -11.03 -5.45
CA SER A 83 -4.43 -11.87 -6.25
C SER A 83 -3.06 -11.21 -6.44
N HIS A 84 -3.03 -9.94 -6.83
CA HIS A 84 -1.78 -9.20 -7.03
C HIS A 84 -1.04 -8.97 -5.73
N PHE A 85 -1.72 -8.57 -4.66
CA PHE A 85 -1.11 -8.46 -3.34
C PHE A 85 -0.50 -9.78 -2.86
N THR A 86 -1.23 -10.90 -3.00
CA THR A 86 -0.73 -12.23 -2.62
C THR A 86 0.53 -12.60 -3.42
N THR A 87 0.56 -12.27 -4.71
CA THR A 87 1.72 -12.49 -5.57
C THR A 87 2.91 -11.63 -5.13
N GLY A 88 2.70 -10.34 -4.91
CA GLY A 88 3.73 -9.41 -4.42
C GLY A 88 4.29 -9.79 -3.05
N LEU A 89 3.47 -10.35 -2.16
CA LEU A 89 3.91 -10.82 -0.84
C LEU A 89 5.01 -11.90 -0.93
N ALA A 90 4.97 -12.73 -1.99
CA ALA A 90 5.96 -13.77 -2.24
C ALA A 90 7.25 -13.24 -2.89
N LYS A 91 7.25 -12.00 -3.40
CA LYS A 91 8.43 -11.37 -4.03
C LYS A 91 9.39 -10.83 -2.99
N LYS A 92 10.68 -10.87 -3.34
CA LYS A 92 11.74 -10.31 -2.49
C LYS A 92 11.70 -8.79 -2.57
N GLN A 93 11.88 -8.13 -1.43
CA GLN A 93 12.09 -6.69 -1.42
C GLN A 93 13.39 -6.38 -2.17
N HIS A 94 13.33 -5.43 -3.09
CA HIS A 94 14.52 -4.93 -3.75
C HIS A 94 15.35 -4.11 -2.75
N GLN A 95 16.65 -4.35 -2.68
CA GLN A 95 17.53 -3.75 -1.66
C GLN A 95 17.58 -2.22 -1.69
N TRP A 96 17.26 -1.62 -2.85
CA TRP A 96 17.31 -0.18 -3.06
C TRP A 96 15.95 0.51 -2.87
N ASN A 97 14.85 -0.24 -2.75
CA ASN A 97 13.54 0.35 -2.49
C ASN A 97 13.38 0.59 -0.97
N PRO A 98 13.31 1.85 -0.52
CA PRO A 98 13.26 2.21 0.89
C PRO A 98 11.88 1.96 1.54
N ILE A 99 10.84 1.80 0.73
CA ILE A 99 9.46 1.59 1.18
C ILE A 99 9.33 0.19 1.79
N ASP A 100 8.59 0.11 2.90
CA ASP A 100 8.20 -1.18 3.47
C ASP A 100 7.00 -1.76 2.71
N VAL A 101 7.24 -2.14 1.45
CA VAL A 101 6.24 -2.68 0.52
C VAL A 101 5.56 -3.93 1.11
N GLN A 102 6.28 -4.69 1.94
CA GLN A 102 5.71 -5.83 2.65
C GLN A 102 4.53 -5.41 3.55
N SER A 103 4.71 -4.35 4.35
CA SER A 103 3.66 -3.83 5.23
C SER A 103 2.52 -3.21 4.44
N GLU A 104 2.79 -2.50 3.34
CA GLU A 104 1.74 -1.94 2.48
C GLU A 104 0.86 -3.03 1.87
N ILE A 105 1.46 -4.09 1.33
CA ILE A 105 0.72 -5.24 0.79
C ILE A 105 -0.13 -5.92 1.87
N LEU A 106 0.41 -6.10 3.09
CA LEU A 106 -0.33 -6.72 4.20
C LEU A 106 -1.51 -5.85 4.67
N ALA A 107 -1.34 -4.53 4.70
CA ALA A 107 -2.43 -3.59 4.96
C ALA A 107 -3.50 -3.69 3.86
N GLY A 108 -3.10 -3.64 2.59
CA GLY A 108 -3.99 -3.78 1.44
C GLY A 108 -4.80 -5.08 1.44
N LEU A 109 -4.15 -6.22 1.74
CA LEU A 109 -4.83 -7.51 1.92
C LEU A 109 -5.85 -7.49 3.07
N THR A 110 -5.54 -6.79 4.16
CA THR A 110 -6.45 -6.65 5.30
C THR A 110 -7.71 -5.91 4.88
N PHE A 111 -7.58 -4.77 4.20
CA PHE A 111 -8.72 -3.98 3.74
C PHE A 111 -9.53 -4.66 2.62
N ALA A 112 -8.86 -5.23 1.62
CA ALA A 112 -9.55 -5.90 0.51
C ALA A 112 -10.35 -7.12 0.99
N ASN A 113 -9.82 -7.90 1.95
CA ASN A 113 -10.57 -9.00 2.55
C ASN A 113 -11.71 -8.51 3.46
N HIS A 114 -11.54 -7.37 4.15
CA HIS A 114 -12.60 -6.77 4.95
C HIS A 114 -13.77 -6.32 4.07
N ALA A 115 -13.48 -5.68 2.93
CA ALA A 115 -14.49 -5.30 1.94
C ALA A 115 -15.28 -6.49 1.37
N LEU A 116 -14.70 -7.70 1.39
CA LEU A 116 -15.36 -8.95 1.01
C LEU A 116 -16.01 -9.71 2.18
N GLY A 117 -15.96 -9.18 3.41
CA GLY A 117 -16.47 -9.86 4.61
C GLY A 117 -15.70 -11.13 4.99
N LYS A 118 -14.44 -11.28 4.56
CA LYS A 118 -13.61 -12.47 4.81
C LYS A 118 -12.86 -12.34 6.14
N ASP A 119 -13.56 -12.31 7.27
CA ASP A 119 -12.99 -12.01 8.60
C ASP A 119 -11.78 -12.86 8.98
N ALA A 120 -11.78 -14.15 8.65
CA ALA A 120 -10.64 -15.03 8.93
C ALA A 120 -9.36 -14.58 8.19
N LYS A 121 -9.51 -14.05 6.96
CA LYS A 121 -8.40 -13.51 6.17
C LYS A 121 -7.97 -12.12 6.64
N VAL A 122 -8.91 -11.28 7.06
CA VAL A 122 -8.60 -10.00 7.72
C VAL A 122 -7.72 -10.23 8.94
N ILE A 123 -8.12 -11.17 9.80
CA ILE A 123 -7.33 -11.53 10.99
C ILE A 123 -5.96 -12.11 10.60
N GLN A 124 -5.89 -12.97 9.58
CA GLN A 124 -4.62 -13.54 9.12
C GLN A 124 -3.64 -12.45 8.68
N TYR A 125 -4.04 -11.57 7.75
CA TYR A 125 -3.15 -10.58 7.16
C TYR A 125 -2.90 -9.38 8.08
N GLY A 126 -3.91 -8.93 8.82
CA GLY A 126 -3.74 -7.84 9.76
C GLY A 126 -2.83 -8.23 10.93
N ARG A 127 -2.90 -9.47 11.42
CA ARG A 127 -1.91 -9.95 12.39
C ARG A 127 -0.52 -10.01 11.79
N ALA A 128 -0.37 -10.53 10.57
CA ALA A 128 0.93 -10.55 9.89
C ALA A 128 1.48 -9.13 9.66
N PHE A 129 0.63 -8.13 9.43
CA PHE A 129 1.02 -6.72 9.38
C PHE A 129 1.58 -6.24 10.72
N LEU A 130 0.86 -6.50 11.82
CA LEU A 130 1.29 -6.12 13.17
C LEU A 130 2.56 -6.87 13.62
N ASP A 131 2.67 -8.14 13.24
CA ASP A 131 3.74 -9.07 13.61
C ASP A 131 4.94 -9.02 12.64
N SER A 132 4.87 -8.23 11.55
CA SER A 132 5.78 -8.26 10.40
C SER A 132 7.23 -8.40 10.82
N THR A 133 7.76 -9.62 10.65
CA THR A 133 9.03 -10.08 11.21
C THR A 133 10.26 -9.62 10.42
N VAL A 134 10.11 -8.64 9.53
CA VAL A 134 11.20 -8.08 8.70
C VAL A 134 11.65 -6.71 9.22
N LYS A 135 10.73 -5.95 9.83
CA LYS A 135 10.99 -4.78 10.68
C LYS A 135 9.79 -4.70 11.63
N PRO A 136 9.98 -4.61 12.97
CA PRO A 136 8.85 -4.37 13.86
C PRO A 136 8.03 -3.20 13.31
N LEU A 137 6.70 -3.33 13.27
CA LEU A 137 5.83 -2.23 12.85
C LEU A 137 6.28 -0.97 13.59
N THR A 138 6.76 0.01 12.83
CA THR A 138 7.15 1.28 13.42
C THR A 138 5.87 1.96 13.84
N ALA A 139 5.73 2.28 15.14
CA ALA A 139 4.63 3.11 15.60
C ALA A 139 4.58 4.38 14.72
N GLY A 140 3.45 4.62 14.06
CA GLY A 140 3.32 5.68 13.06
C GLY A 140 3.43 5.27 11.59
N TRP A 141 3.36 3.97 11.24
CA TRP A 141 3.23 3.57 9.83
C TRP A 141 2.02 4.26 9.18
N MET A 142 2.27 4.83 8.00
CA MET A 142 1.27 5.40 7.09
C MET A 142 1.53 4.79 5.71
N PHE A 143 0.47 4.61 4.93
CA PHE A 143 0.62 4.20 3.54
C PHE A 143 1.31 5.32 2.76
N THR A 144 2.35 4.98 1.99
CA THR A 144 3.25 5.97 1.37
C THR A 144 2.52 6.89 0.38
N HIS A 145 1.43 6.38 -0.22
CA HIS A 145 0.69 7.04 -1.30
C HIS A 145 -0.70 7.57 -0.89
N ASP A 146 -1.07 7.46 0.40
CA ASP A 146 -2.32 8.03 0.94
C ASP A 146 -2.16 8.25 2.46
N SER A 147 -1.88 9.49 2.87
CA SER A 147 -1.59 9.81 4.28
C SER A 147 -2.80 9.64 5.21
N LEU A 148 -4.01 9.52 4.66
CA LEU A 148 -5.22 9.25 5.43
C LEU A 148 -5.29 7.79 5.91
N LEU A 149 -4.44 6.91 5.36
CA LEU A 149 -4.43 5.49 5.70
C LEU A 149 -3.20 5.14 6.53
N ASN A 150 -3.42 4.68 7.75
CA ASN A 150 -2.36 4.37 8.70
C ASN A 150 -2.62 3.08 9.49
N TYR A 151 -1.71 2.78 10.41
CA TYR A 151 -1.78 1.52 11.18
C TYR A 151 -3.02 1.41 12.08
N LEU A 152 -3.64 2.54 12.48
CA LEU A 152 -4.88 2.54 13.26
C LEU A 152 -6.06 2.03 12.42
N ASP A 153 -6.08 2.32 11.11
CA ASP A 153 -7.08 1.80 10.19
C ASP A 153 -7.01 0.28 10.06
N VAL A 154 -5.78 -0.26 10.01
CA VAL A 154 -5.56 -1.71 10.04
C VAL A 154 -6.07 -2.30 11.36
N ARG A 155 -5.80 -1.64 12.49
CA ARG A 155 -6.24 -2.10 13.82
C ARG A 155 -7.76 -2.05 13.99
N ILE A 156 -8.44 -1.00 13.54
CA ILE A 156 -9.90 -0.91 13.68
C ILE A 156 -10.58 -1.94 12.77
N THR A 157 -10.01 -2.20 11.60
CA THR A 157 -10.44 -3.28 10.69
C THR A 157 -10.28 -4.65 11.34
N LEU A 158 -9.15 -4.91 12.02
CA LEU A 158 -8.95 -6.11 12.83
C LEU A 158 -9.95 -6.21 13.98
N ALA A 159 -10.22 -5.11 14.70
CA ALA A 159 -11.16 -5.08 15.81
C ALA A 159 -12.57 -5.48 15.36
N ALA A 160 -13.02 -4.95 14.21
CA ALA A 160 -14.28 -5.29 13.57
C ALA A 160 -14.36 -6.79 13.22
N SER A 161 -13.33 -7.35 12.58
CA SER A 161 -13.33 -8.78 12.24
C SER A 161 -13.21 -9.70 13.45
N TYR A 162 -12.44 -9.32 14.49
CA TYR A 162 -12.43 -10.05 15.76
C TYR A 162 -13.81 -10.06 16.42
N PHE A 163 -14.51 -8.92 16.38
CA PHE A 163 -15.85 -8.80 16.92
C PHE A 163 -16.83 -9.70 16.17
N ALA A 164 -16.77 -9.68 14.83
CA ALA A 164 -17.61 -10.51 13.96
C ALA A 164 -17.45 -12.01 14.23
N VAL A 165 -16.24 -12.48 14.54
CA VAL A 165 -15.96 -13.89 14.89
C VAL A 165 -16.07 -14.20 16.39
N GLY A 166 -16.56 -13.25 17.21
CA GLY A 166 -16.81 -13.46 18.65
C GLY A 166 -15.56 -13.47 19.52
N LYS A 167 -14.42 -12.98 19.04
CA LYS A 167 -13.15 -12.87 19.79
C LYS A 167 -13.03 -11.53 20.51
N PHE A 168 -13.93 -11.31 21.48
CA PHE A 168 -14.08 -10.00 22.13
C PHE A 168 -12.82 -9.51 22.87
N ASP A 169 -12.04 -10.39 23.51
CA ASP A 169 -10.77 -9.98 24.14
C ASP A 169 -9.78 -9.39 23.14
N SER A 170 -9.74 -9.95 21.91
CA SER A 170 -8.90 -9.43 20.83
C SER A 170 -9.44 -8.12 20.27
N THR A 171 -10.77 -7.97 20.19
CA THR A 171 -11.42 -6.69 19.86
C THR A 171 -11.04 -5.60 20.87
N ILE A 172 -11.21 -5.88 22.17
CA ILE A 172 -10.87 -4.97 23.27
C ILE A 172 -9.42 -4.56 23.15
N LEU A 173 -8.50 -5.52 22.97
CA LEU A 173 -7.07 -5.22 22.83
C LEU A 173 -6.78 -4.25 21.68
N GLN A 174 -7.37 -4.44 20.50
CA GLN A 174 -7.15 -3.53 19.37
C GLN A 174 -7.71 -2.13 19.65
N VAL A 175 -8.92 -2.05 20.22
CA VAL A 175 -9.56 -0.77 20.58
C VAL A 175 -8.76 -0.01 21.64
N THR A 176 -8.25 -0.70 22.67
CA THR A 176 -7.36 -0.10 23.67
C THR A 176 -6.15 0.57 23.01
N VAL A 177 -5.45 -0.16 22.14
CA VAL A 177 -4.25 0.38 21.45
C VAL A 177 -4.61 1.59 20.59
N ILE A 178 -5.78 1.58 19.93
CA ILE A 178 -6.24 2.73 19.15
C ILE A 178 -6.48 3.95 20.04
N LEU A 179 -7.23 3.78 21.13
CA LEU A 179 -7.54 4.85 22.08
C LEU A 179 -6.27 5.45 22.71
N ASP A 180 -5.33 4.59 23.11
CA ASP A 180 -4.04 5.00 23.66
C ASP A 180 -3.22 5.80 22.63
N SER A 181 -3.17 5.32 21.37
CA SER A 181 -2.45 5.98 20.28
C SER A 181 -3.02 7.36 19.92
N LEU A 182 -4.33 7.53 20.12
CA LEU A 182 -5.04 8.79 19.93
C LEU A 182 -4.97 9.71 21.15
N ASN A 183 -4.36 9.26 22.26
CA ASN A 183 -4.42 9.94 23.57
C ASN A 183 -5.87 10.25 24.00
N SER A 184 -6.81 9.34 23.70
CA SER A 184 -8.22 9.49 24.03
C SER A 184 -8.45 9.32 25.54
N SER A 185 -9.46 10.02 26.07
CA SER A 185 -9.96 9.79 27.44
C SER A 185 -11.05 8.72 27.50
N GLU A 186 -11.56 8.26 26.36
CA GLU A 186 -12.52 7.17 26.30
C GLU A 186 -11.87 5.84 26.68
N LEU A 187 -12.65 4.96 27.31
CA LEU A 187 -12.20 3.62 27.69
C LEU A 187 -12.77 2.57 26.72
N PRO A 188 -12.03 1.48 26.45
CA PRO A 188 -12.55 0.37 25.67
C PRO A 188 -13.75 -0.27 26.38
N ILE A 189 -14.83 -0.57 25.65
CA ILE A 189 -15.95 -1.33 26.20
C ILE A 189 -15.48 -2.77 26.47
N THR A 190 -15.56 -3.22 27.72
CA THR A 190 -15.12 -4.56 28.14
C THR A 190 -16.25 -5.53 28.46
N ASP A 191 -17.50 -5.05 28.53
CA ASP A 191 -18.68 -5.88 28.77
C ASP A 191 -18.99 -6.77 27.55
N THR A 192 -18.89 -8.09 27.72
CA THR A 192 -19.15 -9.08 26.66
C THR A 192 -20.57 -9.65 26.69
N THR A 193 -21.48 -9.09 27.50
CA THR A 193 -22.92 -9.41 27.44
C THR A 193 -23.54 -8.95 26.12
N LEU A 194 -24.80 -9.31 25.86
CA LEU A 194 -25.50 -8.85 24.66
C LEU A 194 -25.60 -7.32 24.58
N VAL A 195 -25.77 -6.63 25.72
CA VAL A 195 -25.81 -5.16 25.76
C VAL A 195 -24.42 -4.60 25.51
N GLY A 196 -23.41 -5.09 26.21
CA GLY A 196 -22.02 -4.66 26.02
C GLY A 196 -21.51 -4.87 24.59
N ARG A 197 -21.90 -5.97 23.92
CA ARG A 197 -21.57 -6.19 22.49
C ARG A 197 -22.17 -5.14 21.56
N LYS A 198 -23.37 -4.61 21.85
CA LYS A 198 -23.95 -3.51 21.06
C LYS A 198 -23.14 -2.23 21.23
N GLU A 199 -22.68 -1.95 22.45
CA GLU A 199 -21.82 -0.80 22.73
C GLU A 199 -20.41 -0.99 22.13
N MET A 200 -19.85 -2.20 22.15
CA MET A 200 -18.58 -2.51 21.44
C MET A 200 -18.72 -2.24 19.94
N ALA A 201 -19.76 -2.76 19.29
CA ALA A 201 -20.00 -2.52 17.87
C ALA A 201 -20.12 -1.02 17.56
N LYS A 202 -20.86 -0.28 18.41
CA LYS A 202 -20.98 1.18 18.29
C LYS A 202 -19.64 1.89 18.45
N GLN A 203 -18.82 1.51 19.43
CA GLN A 203 -17.48 2.10 19.63
C GLN A 203 -16.57 1.84 18.43
N ILE A 204 -16.61 0.63 17.86
CA ILE A 204 -15.85 0.29 16.64
C ILE A 204 -16.28 1.20 15.49
N MET A 205 -17.59 1.35 15.26
CA MET A 205 -18.11 2.21 14.19
C MET A 205 -17.70 3.68 14.38
N THR A 206 -17.85 4.22 15.59
CA THR A 206 -17.45 5.61 15.90
C THR A 206 -15.97 5.83 15.67
N LEU A 207 -15.11 4.91 16.11
CA LEU A 207 -13.67 5.01 15.90
C LEU A 207 -13.31 4.89 14.41
N GLN A 208 -13.96 4.00 13.67
CA GLN A 208 -13.75 3.87 12.23
C GLN A 208 -14.11 5.17 11.50
N ASP A 209 -15.28 5.76 11.79
CA ASP A 209 -15.70 7.03 11.21
C ASP A 209 -14.75 8.18 11.57
N TYR A 210 -14.27 8.21 12.81
CA TYR A 210 -13.28 9.19 13.26
C TYR A 210 -11.97 9.08 12.48
N LEU A 211 -11.42 7.86 12.35
CA LEU A 211 -10.16 7.61 11.66
C LEU A 211 -10.24 7.97 10.17
N LEU A 212 -11.36 7.69 9.50
CA LEU A 212 -11.58 8.07 8.10
C LEU A 212 -11.58 9.59 7.84
N SER A 213 -11.71 10.40 8.89
CA SER A 213 -11.76 11.86 8.81
C SER A 213 -10.45 12.57 9.13
N LYS A 214 -9.39 11.81 9.41
CA LYS A 214 -8.11 12.32 9.94
C LYS A 214 -6.95 12.17 8.99
#